data_AF-A0A372NNK7-F1
#
_entry.id   AF-A0A372NNK7-F1
#
_cell.length_a   1.000
_cell.length_b   1.000
_cell.length_c   1.000
_cell.angle_alpha   90.00
_cell.angle_beta   90.00
_cell.angle_gamma   90.00
#
_symmetry.space_group_name_H-M   'P 1'
#
loop_
_entity.id
_entity.type
_entity.pdbx_description
1 polymer ?
#
loop_
_entity_poly.entity_id
_entity_poly.type
_entity_poly.pdbx_seq_one_letter_code
_entity_poly.pdbx_strand_id
1 'polypeptide(L)' 'MKTITVPGDPSTLTAVMVPMNEIEYHDHETIRIVSADSDRSVEKTIFRVVDGGENKWELQFE' A
#
# COMPACT_ATOMS: atom_id res chain seq x y z
N MET A 1 -8.07 3.53 -9.96
CA MET A 1 -7.25 2.57 -9.19
C MET A 1 -6.07 3.32 -8.61
N LYS A 2 -5.92 3.31 -7.28
CA LYS A 2 -4.83 4.02 -6.58
C LYS A 2 -3.51 3.29 -6.81
N THR A 3 -2.42 4.05 -6.91
CA THR A 3 -1.07 3.49 -7.08
C THR A 3 -0.17 4.00 -5.95
N ILE A 4 0.58 3.10 -5.34
CA ILE A 4 1.60 3.44 -4.34
C ILE A 4 2.97 2.93 -4.81
N THR A 5 4.03 3.64 -4.43
CA THR A 5 5.41 3.28 -4.77
C THR A 5 6.15 2.85 -3.51
N VAL A 6 6.82 1.70 -3.54
CA VAL A 6 7.52 1.11 -2.38
C VAL A 6 8.93 0.67 -2.77
N PRO A 7 9.92 0.73 -1.87
CA PRO A 7 11.21 0.09 -2.10
C PRO A 7 11.08 -1.44 -2.11
N GLY A 8 11.94 -2.13 -2.85
CA GLY A 8 12.01 -3.59 -2.92
C GLY A 8 10.96 -4.25 -3.82
N ASP A 9 10.70 -5.54 -3.58
CA ASP A 9 9.76 -6.34 -4.37
C ASP A 9 8.33 -6.25 -3.83
N PRO A 10 7.39 -5.63 -4.58
CA PRO A 10 6.03 -5.42 -4.11
C PRO A 10 5.21 -6.70 -3.98
N SER A 11 5.64 -7.81 -4.60
CA SER A 11 4.95 -9.11 -4.49
C SER A 11 5.07 -9.73 -3.09
N THR A 12 6.14 -9.42 -2.37
CA THR A 12 6.41 -9.94 -1.02
C THR A 12 5.82 -9.10 0.11
N LEU A 13 5.21 -7.95 -0.21
CA LEU A 13 4.68 -7.03 0.78
C LEU A 13 3.41 -7.59 1.44
N THR A 14 3.39 -7.56 2.77
CA THR A 14 2.20 -7.85 3.59
C THR A 14 1.62 -6.60 4.23
N ALA A 15 2.38 -5.52 4.36
CA ALA A 15 1.89 -4.24 4.87
C ALA A 15 2.73 -3.05 4.37
N VAL A 16 2.14 -1.87 4.28
CA VAL A 16 2.83 -0.63 3.90
C VAL A 16 2.27 0.58 4.66
N MET A 17 3.16 1.49 5.04
CA MET A 17 2.81 2.77 5.66
C MET A 17 2.67 3.85 4.60
N VAL A 18 1.53 4.55 4.56
CA VAL A 18 1.24 5.65 3.63
C VAL A 18 0.74 6.89 4.37
N PRO A 19 1.04 8.11 3.91
CA PRO A 19 0.55 9.33 4.56
C PRO A 19 -0.98 9.44 4.54
N MET A 20 -1.60 9.90 5.64
CA MET A 20 -3.06 10.07 5.73
C MET A 20 -3.61 11.26 4.93
N ASN A 21 -2.74 12.20 4.55
CA ASN A 21 -3.11 13.51 3.98
C ASN A 21 -3.20 13.53 2.45
N GLU A 22 -2.77 12.47 1.76
CA GLU A 22 -2.71 12.46 0.29
C GLU A 22 -3.93 11.77 -0.32
N ILE A 23 -4.28 10.59 0.18
CA ILE A 23 -5.31 9.72 -0.39
C ILE A 23 -5.97 8.94 0.75
N GLU A 24 -7.30 8.92 0.77
CA GLU A 24 -8.05 8.04 1.67
C GLU A 24 -8.03 6.61 1.11
N TYR A 25 -7.87 5.60 1.96
CA TYR A 25 -7.88 4.18 1.57
C TYR A 25 -8.98 3.45 2.34
N HIS A 26 -9.52 2.40 1.74
CA HIS A 26 -10.58 1.60 2.37
C HIS A 26 -10.25 0.11 2.36
N ASP A 27 -10.80 -0.61 3.34
CA ASP A 27 -10.74 -2.06 3.39
C ASP A 27 -11.36 -2.66 2.12
N HIS A 28 -10.79 -3.78 1.67
CA HIS A 28 -11.15 -4.50 0.45
C HIS A 28 -10.99 -3.72 -0.86
N GLU A 29 -10.30 -2.57 -0.84
CA GLU A 29 -9.92 -1.85 -2.05
C GLU A 29 -8.69 -2.50 -2.72
N THR A 30 -8.76 -2.73 -4.04
CA THR A 30 -7.59 -3.17 -4.82
C THR A 30 -6.78 -1.96 -5.29
N ILE A 31 -5.49 -1.97 -4.96
CA ILE A 31 -4.53 -0.94 -5.34
C ILE A 31 -3.37 -1.54 -6.12
N ARG A 32 -2.71 -0.71 -6.91
CA ARG A 32 -1.46 -1.07 -7.58
C ARG A 32 -0.27 -0.66 -6.73
N ILE A 33 0.66 -1.59 -6.51
CA ILE A 33 1.92 -1.34 -5.81
C ILE A 33 3.05 -1.47 -6.83
N VAL A 34 3.87 -0.43 -6.95
CA VAL A 34 5.00 -0.37 -7.89
C VAL A 34 6.31 -0.33 -7.11
N SER A 35 7.30 -1.08 -7.56
CA SER A 35 8.66 -1.03 -7.02
C SER A 35 9.35 0.28 -7.42
N ALA A 36 10.02 0.94 -6.48
CA ALA A 36 10.92 2.06 -6.78
C ALA A 36 12.25 1.58 -7.39
N ASP A 37 12.62 0.33 -7.11
CA ASP A 37 13.96 -0.22 -7.42
C ASP A 37 13.97 -1.08 -8.69
N SER A 38 12.79 -1.35 -9.28
CA SER A 38 12.64 -2.20 -10.46
C SER A 38 11.34 -1.90 -11.22
N ASP A 39 11.18 -2.46 -12.42
CA ASP A 39 9.94 -2.34 -13.20
C ASP A 39 8.82 -3.30 -12.71
N ARG A 40 8.93 -3.85 -11.49
CA ARG A 40 7.92 -4.77 -10.94
C ARG A 40 6.73 -4.00 -10.39
N SER A 41 5.53 -4.52 -10.64
CA SER A 41 4.30 -4.07 -9.99
C SER A 41 3.36 -5.22 -9.72
N VAL A 42 2.55 -5.10 -8.68
CA VAL A 42 1.49 -6.07 -8.33
C VAL A 42 0.21 -5.31 -7.97
N GLU A 43 -0.93 -5.95 -8.19
CA GLU A 43 -2.21 -5.50 -7.63
C GLU A 43 -2.46 -6.27 -6.34
N LYS A 44 -2.75 -5.56 -5.26
CA LYS A 44 -3.07 -6.14 -3.96
C LYS A 44 -4.36 -5.55 -3.43
N THR A 45 -5.18 -6.40 -2.83
CA THR A 45 -6.39 -5.99 -2.12
C THR A 45 -6.02 -5.69 -0.68
N ILE A 46 -6.41 -4.51 -0.21
CA ILE A 46 -6.25 -4.12 1.19
C ILE A 46 -7.15 -5.02 2.03
N PHE A 47 -6.55 -5.81 2.91
CA PHE A 47 -7.28 -6.58 3.90
C PHE A 47 -7.87 -5.65 4.97
N ARG A 48 -7.04 -4.73 5.46
CA ARG A 48 -7.40 -3.76 6.50
C ARG A 48 -6.56 -2.50 6.44
N VAL A 49 -7.18 -1.36 6.70
CA VAL A 49 -6.54 -0.08 6.99
C VAL A 49 -6.54 0.15 8.50
N VAL A 50 -5.37 0.45 9.07
CA VAL A 50 -5.26 0.82 10.49
C VAL A 50 -4.47 2.12 10.66
N ASP A 51 -4.69 2.80 11.78
CA ASP A 51 -3.85 3.94 12.18
C ASP A 51 -2.45 3.42 12.55
N GLY A 52 -1.48 3.70 11.69
CA GLY A 52 -0.09 3.31 11.89
C GLY A 52 0.71 4.34 12.71
N GLY A 53 0.05 5.38 13.21
CA GLY A 53 0.67 6.49 13.93
C GLY A 53 1.37 7.49 13.02
N GLU A 54 1.88 8.58 13.61
CA GLU A 54 2.63 9.63 12.89
C GLU A 54 1.92 10.21 11.65
N ASN A 55 0.58 10.29 11.65
CA ASN A 55 -0.22 10.70 10.49
C ASN A 55 -0.04 9.78 9.27
N LYS A 56 0.13 8.47 9.49
CA LYS A 56 0.22 7.46 8.44
C LYS A 56 -0.85 6.38 8.64
N TRP A 57 -1.47 5.96 7.54
CA TRP A 57 -2.21 4.70 7.48
C TRP A 57 -1.23 3.55 7.31
N GLU A 58 -1.51 2.42 7.96
CA GLU A 58 -0.92 1.13 7.61
C GLU A 58 -1.95 0.36 6.78
N LEU A 59 -1.60 0.05 5.52
CA LEU A 59 -2.41 -0.80 4.65
C LEU A 59 -1.87 -2.22 4.76
N GLN A 60 -2.69 -3.14 5.25
CA GLN A 60 -2.36 -4.55 5.36
C GLN A 60 -2.92 -5.32 4.15
N PHE A 61 -2.15 -6.24 3.59
CA PHE A 61 -2.50 -7.06 2.44
C PHE A 61 -2.46 -8.54 2.82
N GLU A 62 -3.30 -9.35 2.17
CA GLU A 62 -3.17 -10.82 2.18
C GLU A 62 -1.94 -11.30 1.39
#